data_AF-A0A534C0S7-F1
#
_entry.id   AF-A0A534C0S7-F1
#
_cell.length_a   1.000
_cell.length_b   1.000
_cell.length_c   1.000
_cell.angle_alpha   90.00
_cell.angle_beta   90.00
_cell.angle_gamma   90.00
#
_symmetry.space_group_name_H-M   'P 1'
#
loop_
_entity.id
_entity.type
_entity.pdbx_description
1 polymer ?
#
loop_
_entity_poly.entity_id
_entity_poly.type
_entity_poly.pdbx_seq_one_letter_code
_entity_poly.pdbx_strand_id
1 'polypeptide(L)'
;MTKSGFVIANLFRKRTRTILTLLSVITAFLLFGLLQSVNSIFSAGADFVGATRLIVQARVSFTSPLPISMLPKLEAVPGVARVGYSQWFGGVWQENTPLLMFSIDPLRHHDIYPEYVMPEQQGVELRSRRHLRRQGRELEETHQHRLHAA
;
A
#
# COMPACT_ATOMS: atom_id res chain seq x y z
N MET A 1 -1.42 -59.41 7.86
CA MET A 1 -2.22 -58.54 8.77
C MET A 1 -1.44 -57.25 8.99
N THR A 2 -1.97 -56.13 8.52
CA THR A 2 -1.28 -54.84 8.39
C THR A 2 -1.15 -54.12 9.74
N LYS A 3 0.10 -53.84 10.15
CA LYS A 3 0.46 -53.20 11.44
C LYS A 3 -0.24 -51.84 11.66
N SER A 4 -0.61 -51.17 10.58
CA SER A 4 -1.34 -49.89 10.57
C SER A 4 -2.71 -49.96 11.25
N GLY A 5 -3.39 -51.11 11.21
CA GLY A 5 -4.71 -51.29 11.84
C GLY A 5 -4.69 -51.21 13.37
N PHE A 6 -3.61 -51.69 14.00
CA PHE A 6 -3.45 -51.65 15.46
C PHE A 6 -3.21 -50.23 15.99
N VAL A 7 -2.51 -49.38 15.23
CA VAL A 7 -2.24 -47.99 15.60
C VAL A 7 -3.54 -47.17 15.60
N ILE A 8 -4.35 -47.36 14.55
CA ILE A 8 -5.65 -46.70 14.42
C ILE A 8 -6.61 -47.17 15.53
N ALA A 9 -6.67 -48.47 15.80
CA ALA A 9 -7.50 -49.03 16.88
C ALA A 9 -7.10 -48.53 18.29
N ASN A 10 -5.81 -48.33 18.55
CA ASN A 10 -5.34 -47.77 19.82
C ASN A 10 -5.65 -46.27 19.97
N LEU A 11 -5.60 -45.50 18.88
CA LEU A 11 -5.96 -44.08 18.86
C LEU A 11 -7.44 -43.84 19.20
N PHE A 12 -8.35 -44.71 18.74
CA PHE A 12 -9.79 -44.61 19.02
C PHE A 12 -10.19 -45.06 20.43
N ARG A 13 -9.29 -45.68 21.20
CA ARG A 13 -9.56 -46.15 22.57
C ARG A 13 -9.65 -45.01 23.59
N LYS A 14 -9.02 -43.85 23.31
CA LYS A 14 -9.04 -42.63 24.15
C LYS A 14 -9.44 -41.41 23.30
N ARG A 15 -10.68 -41.40 22.80
CA ARG A 15 -11.21 -40.40 21.85
C ARG A 15 -10.92 -38.95 22.26
N THR A 16 -11.08 -38.59 23.53
CA THR A 16 -10.87 -37.22 24.02
C THR A 16 -9.42 -36.75 23.85
N ARG A 17 -8.44 -37.59 24.20
CA ARG A 17 -7.01 -37.23 24.14
C ARG A 17 -6.52 -37.14 22.69
N THR A 18 -6.98 -38.04 21.84
CA THR A 18 -6.64 -38.05 20.41
C THR A 18 -7.24 -36.84 19.69
N ILE A 19 -8.47 -36.45 20.01
CA ILE A 19 -9.11 -35.25 19.43
C ILE A 19 -8.41 -33.97 19.88
N LEU A 20 -8.11 -33.82 21.18
CA LEU A 20 -7.43 -32.61 21.71
C LEU A 20 -6.04 -32.40 21.09
N THR A 21 -5.27 -33.48 20.93
CA THR A 21 -3.94 -33.42 20.31
C THR A 21 -4.01 -33.16 18.81
N LEU A 22 -4.95 -33.79 18.10
CA LEU A 22 -5.15 -33.55 16.67
C LEU A 22 -5.64 -32.12 16.40
N LEU A 23 -6.56 -31.63 17.22
CA LEU A 23 -7.09 -30.27 17.12
C LEU A 23 -5.99 -29.23 17.37
N SER A 24 -5.09 -29.47 18.32
CA SER A 24 -3.92 -28.60 18.53
C SER A 24 -3.04 -28.49 17.28
N VAL A 25 -2.76 -29.61 16.61
CA VAL A 25 -1.97 -29.62 15.37
C VAL A 25 -2.71 -28.90 14.24
N ILE A 26 -4.01 -29.16 14.06
CA ILE A 26 -4.84 -28.50 13.05
C ILE A 26 -4.86 -26.99 13.29
N THR A 27 -5.08 -26.54 14.53
CA THR A 27 -5.09 -25.12 14.88
C THR A 27 -3.75 -24.44 14.58
N ALA A 28 -2.62 -25.10 14.83
CA ALA A 28 -1.31 -24.55 14.49
C ALA A 28 -1.16 -24.31 12.98
N PHE A 29 -1.55 -25.30 12.15
CA PHE A 29 -1.54 -25.14 10.69
C PHE A 29 -2.56 -24.10 10.20
N LEU A 30 -3.72 -24.00 10.85
CA LEU A 30 -4.75 -23.03 10.51
C LEU A 30 -4.27 -21.60 10.79
N LEU A 31 -3.68 -21.35 11.96
CA LEU A 31 -3.10 -20.05 12.30
C LEU A 31 -1.95 -19.69 11.37
N PHE A 32 -1.09 -20.65 11.03
CA PHE A 32 0.00 -20.43 10.09
C PHE A 32 -0.52 -20.09 8.68
N GLY A 33 -1.51 -20.83 8.18
CA GLY A 33 -2.16 -20.56 6.90
C GLY A 33 -2.85 -19.20 6.87
N LEU A 34 -3.52 -18.81 7.96
CA LEU A 34 -4.14 -17.51 8.08
C LEU A 34 -3.10 -16.38 8.08
N LEU A 35 -1.99 -16.55 8.82
CA LEU A 35 -0.90 -15.59 8.83
C LEU A 35 -0.29 -15.41 7.43
N GLN A 36 -0.07 -16.51 6.71
CA GLN A 36 0.38 -16.49 5.31
C GLN A 36 -0.62 -15.77 4.40
N SER A 37 -1.92 -16.02 4.56
CA SER A 37 -2.96 -15.34 3.77
C SER A 37 -2.95 -13.84 4.01
N VAL A 38 -2.95 -13.42 5.27
CA VAL A 38 -2.86 -12.00 5.65
C VAL A 38 -1.59 -11.37 5.09
N ASN A 39 -0.44 -12.04 5.23
CA ASN A 39 0.83 -11.57 4.66
C ASN A 39 0.74 -11.40 3.14
N SER A 40 0.14 -12.36 2.44
CA SER A 40 -0.02 -12.30 0.98
C SER A 40 -0.90 -11.14 0.51
N ILE A 41 -1.94 -10.77 1.26
CA ILE A 41 -2.79 -9.62 0.92
C ILE A 41 -2.01 -8.31 1.04
N PHE A 42 -1.22 -8.15 2.10
CA PHE A 42 -0.37 -6.97 2.27
C PHE A 42 0.76 -6.90 1.22
N SER A 43 1.35 -8.03 0.84
CA SER A 43 2.36 -8.10 -0.22
C SER A 43 1.79 -7.89 -1.61
N ALA A 44 0.62 -8.44 -1.92
CA ALA A 44 -0.03 -8.28 -3.22
C ALA A 44 -0.36 -6.80 -3.52
N GLY A 45 -0.72 -6.01 -2.51
CA GLY A 45 -0.90 -4.56 -2.67
C GLY A 45 0.40 -3.84 -3.03
N ALA A 46 1.55 -4.29 -2.52
CA ALA A 46 2.86 -3.73 -2.87
C ALA A 46 3.32 -4.17 -4.27
N ASP A 47 3.10 -5.43 -4.63
CA ASP A 47 3.52 -5.99 -5.93
C ASP A 47 2.73 -5.42 -7.11
N PHE A 48 1.42 -5.18 -6.94
CA PHE A 48 0.58 -4.59 -7.98
C PHE A 48 0.94 -3.12 -8.28
N VAL A 49 1.49 -2.40 -7.30
CA VAL A 49 1.93 -1.00 -7.44
C VAL A 49 3.36 -0.91 -7.99
N GLY A 50 4.20 -1.93 -7.73
CA GLY A 50 5.63 -1.92 -8.03
C GLY A 50 6.04 -2.53 -9.38
N ALA A 51 5.25 -3.44 -9.97
CA ALA A 51 5.70 -4.21 -11.14
C ALA A 51 6.02 -3.36 -12.39
N THR A 52 5.41 -2.18 -12.53
CA THR A 52 5.63 -1.26 -13.66
C THR A 52 6.23 0.09 -13.25
N ARG A 53 6.64 0.26 -11.99
CA ARG A 53 7.09 1.56 -11.46
C ARG A 53 8.42 1.44 -10.72
N LEU A 54 9.42 2.15 -11.23
CA LEU A 54 10.72 2.28 -10.60
C LEU A 54 10.79 3.60 -9.82
N ILE A 55 11.09 3.53 -8.52
CA ILE A 55 11.28 4.71 -7.67
C ILE A 55 12.78 5.01 -7.58
N VAL A 56 13.17 6.23 -7.95
CA VAL A 56 14.54 6.73 -7.83
C VAL A 56 14.60 7.76 -6.70
N GLN A 57 15.50 7.56 -5.74
CA GLN A 57 15.69 8.43 -4.58
C GLN A 57 17.16 8.86 -4.45
N ALA A 58 17.40 10.01 -3.82
CA ALA A 58 18.76 10.45 -3.52
C ALA A 58 19.43 9.49 -2.52
N ARG A 59 20.70 9.15 -2.77
CA ARG A 59 21.47 8.25 -1.89
C ARG A 59 21.66 8.80 -0.47
N VAL A 60 21.68 10.13 -0.33
CA VAL A 60 21.96 10.82 0.93
C VAL A 60 20.76 10.83 1.88
N SER A 61 19.55 11.07 1.37
CA SER A 61 18.31 11.09 2.14
C SER A 61 17.11 11.22 1.20
N PHE A 62 15.98 10.62 1.58
CA PHE A 62 14.69 10.83 0.88
C PHE A 62 14.21 12.29 0.94
N THR A 63 14.69 13.07 1.92
CA THR A 63 14.36 14.50 2.08
C THR A 63 15.19 15.40 1.18
N SER A 64 16.27 14.90 0.58
CA SER A 64 17.10 15.65 -0.35
C SER A 64 16.57 15.51 -1.78
N PRO A 65 16.14 16.61 -2.43
CA PRO A 65 15.58 16.53 -3.77
C PRO A 65 16.64 16.13 -4.80
N LEU A 66 16.21 15.38 -5.81
CA LEU A 66 17.01 15.15 -7.02
C LEU A 66 16.95 16.40 -7.92
N PRO A 67 18.04 16.75 -8.63
CA PRO A 67 18.02 17.85 -9.58
C PRO A 67 17.00 17.62 -10.71
N ILE A 68 16.18 18.64 -11.01
CA ILE A 68 15.15 18.55 -12.06
C ILE A 68 15.76 18.32 -13.46
N SER A 69 17.04 18.62 -13.65
CA SER A 69 17.79 18.33 -14.88
C SER A 69 17.95 16.83 -15.17
N MET A 70 17.72 15.95 -14.19
CA MET A 70 17.70 14.51 -14.40
C MET A 70 16.42 14.02 -15.08
N LEU A 71 15.34 14.79 -15.01
CA LEU A 71 14.03 14.42 -15.53
C LEU A 71 14.07 14.06 -17.03
N PRO A 72 14.56 14.93 -17.95
CA PRO A 72 14.66 14.59 -19.36
C PRO A 72 15.66 13.46 -19.64
N LYS A 73 16.65 13.25 -18.77
CA LYS A 73 17.63 12.16 -18.91
C LYS A 73 16.99 10.80 -18.62
N LEU A 74 16.09 10.75 -17.64
CA LEU A 74 15.34 9.55 -17.31
C LEU A 74 14.28 9.22 -18.38
N GLU A 75 13.64 10.26 -18.94
CA GLU A 75 12.69 10.08 -20.05
C GLU A 75 13.36 9.54 -21.33
N ALA A 76 14.64 9.85 -21.54
CA ALA A 76 15.41 9.38 -22.68
C ALA A 76 15.85 7.90 -22.57
N VAL A 77 15.63 7.23 -21.42
CA VAL A 77 16.03 5.84 -21.24
C VAL A 77 15.09 4.91 -22.03
N PRO A 78 15.63 4.01 -22.89
CA PRO A 78 14.80 3.06 -23.63
C PRO A 78 13.92 2.21 -22.71
N GLY A 79 12.61 2.16 -23.00
CA GLY A 79 11.63 1.40 -22.21
C GLY A 79 10.92 2.19 -21.10
N VAL A 80 11.32 3.44 -20.83
CA VAL A 80 10.60 4.32 -19.90
C VAL A 80 9.42 4.98 -20.61
N ALA A 81 8.20 4.69 -20.14
CA ALA A 81 6.99 5.28 -20.71
C ALA A 81 6.80 6.74 -20.29
N ARG A 82 6.91 7.03 -18.98
CA ARG A 82 6.76 8.37 -18.39
C ARG A 82 7.59 8.50 -17.12
N VAL A 83 8.01 9.73 -16.84
CA VAL A 83 8.73 10.09 -15.60
C VAL A 83 7.95 11.17 -14.86
N GLY A 84 7.84 11.01 -13.54
CA GLY A 84 7.23 11.98 -12.65
C GLY A 84 8.12 12.19 -11.44
N TYR A 85 7.90 13.30 -10.75
CA TYR A 85 8.54 13.57 -9.47
C TYR A 85 7.49 13.67 -8.37
N SER A 86 7.88 13.24 -7.18
CA SER A 86 7.12 13.43 -5.96
C SER A 86 8.11 13.87 -4.89
N GLN A 87 8.06 15.15 -4.54
CA GLN A 87 8.94 15.72 -3.54
C GLN A 87 8.19 15.88 -2.23
N TRP A 88 8.63 15.15 -1.21
CA TRP A 88 8.10 15.35 0.15
C TRP A 88 8.53 16.72 0.68
N PHE A 89 7.59 17.43 1.29
CA PHE A 89 7.86 18.58 2.13
C PHE A 89 7.09 18.42 3.43
N GLY A 90 7.75 18.66 4.57
CA GLY A 90 7.18 18.47 5.90
C GLY A 90 6.06 19.47 6.19
N GLY A 91 4.84 19.14 5.79
CA GLY A 91 3.65 19.94 6.03
C GLY A 91 3.12 19.74 7.44
N VAL A 92 2.76 20.82 8.11
CA VAL A 92 1.96 20.79 9.34
C VAL A 92 0.57 21.33 9.04
N TRP A 93 -0.46 20.68 9.58
CA TRP A 93 -1.84 21.11 9.47
C TRP A 93 -2.38 21.53 10.83
N GLN A 94 -3.03 22.71 10.86
CA GLN A 94 -3.61 23.32 12.06
C GLN A 94 -2.61 23.34 13.24
N GLU A 95 -3.02 22.90 14.43
CA GLU A 95 -2.18 22.85 15.63
C GLU A 95 -1.22 21.65 15.63
N ASN A 96 -0.23 21.66 14.72
CA ASN A 96 0.88 20.70 14.70
C ASN A 96 0.54 19.24 14.38
N THR A 97 -0.48 18.96 13.55
CA THR A 97 -0.61 17.60 13.00
C THR A 97 0.36 17.44 11.83
N PRO A 98 1.43 16.62 11.94
CA PRO A 98 2.34 16.40 10.83
C PRO A 98 1.62 15.64 9.72
N LEU A 99 1.56 16.23 8.53
CA LEU A 99 1.01 15.60 7.33
C LEU A 99 2.13 15.30 6.33
N LEU A 100 2.04 14.14 5.70
CA LEU A 100 2.86 13.78 4.55
C LEU A 100 2.33 14.55 3.33
N MET A 101 2.92 15.71 3.05
CA MET A 101 2.60 16.49 1.85
C MET A 101 3.65 16.25 0.77
N PHE A 102 3.19 16.05 -0.45
CA PHE A 102 4.05 15.86 -1.62
C PHE A 102 3.75 16.91 -2.67
N SER A 103 4.79 17.47 -3.26
CA SER A 103 4.71 18.27 -4.48
C SER A 103 4.86 17.35 -5.68
N ILE A 104 3.86 17.35 -6.54
CA ILE A 104 3.78 16.52 -7.74
C ILE A 104 3.40 17.40 -8.94
N ASP A 105 3.80 16.98 -10.14
CA ASP A 105 3.17 17.47 -11.37
C ASP A 105 1.85 16.73 -11.56
N PRO A 106 0.70 17.42 -11.53
CA PRO A 106 -0.61 16.76 -11.57
C PRO A 106 -0.88 16.01 -12.87
N LEU A 107 -0.38 16.50 -14.00
CA LEU A 107 -0.59 15.86 -15.30
C LEU A 107 0.21 14.58 -15.39
N ARG A 108 1.51 14.66 -15.08
CA ARG A 108 2.41 13.49 -15.08
C ARG A 108 1.98 12.45 -14.05
N HIS A 109 1.50 12.89 -12.89
CA HIS A 109 1.07 11.98 -11.83
C HIS A 109 -0.22 11.24 -12.19
N HIS A 110 -1.19 11.89 -12.85
CA HIS A 110 -2.39 11.20 -13.33
C HIS A 110 -2.02 10.12 -14.37
N ASP A 111 -1.10 10.47 -15.24
CA ASP A 111 -0.52 9.62 -16.26
C ASP A 111 0.22 8.39 -15.70
N ILE A 112 0.99 8.56 -14.62
CA ILE A 112 1.74 7.45 -13.98
C ILE A 112 0.81 6.58 -13.12
N TYR A 113 -0.27 7.15 -12.59
CA TYR A 113 -1.22 6.51 -11.69
C TYR A 113 -2.65 6.52 -12.23
N PRO A 114 -2.94 5.75 -13.30
CA PRO A 114 -4.28 5.67 -13.90
C PRO A 114 -5.34 5.09 -12.96
N GLU A 115 -4.95 4.37 -11.91
CA GLU A 115 -5.86 3.84 -10.87
C GLU A 115 -6.51 4.94 -10.02
N TYR A 116 -5.92 6.15 -9.97
CA TYR A 116 -6.54 7.26 -9.27
C TYR A 116 -7.62 7.89 -10.14
N VAL A 117 -8.85 7.39 -10.00
CA VAL A 117 -10.04 8.01 -10.58
C VAL A 117 -10.24 9.39 -9.95
N MET A 118 -10.24 10.43 -10.79
CA MET A 118 -10.51 11.80 -10.39
C MET A 118 -11.84 12.24 -11.04
N PRO A 119 -12.76 12.87 -10.29
CA PRO A 119 -13.93 13.52 -10.87
C PRO A 119 -13.54 14.54 -11.96
N GLU A 120 -14.17 14.49 -13.13
CA GLU A 120 -13.76 15.29 -14.30
C GLU A 120 -13.69 16.80 -14.02
N GLN A 121 -14.57 17.32 -13.16
CA GLN A 121 -14.59 18.73 -12.77
C GLN A 121 -13.27 19.17 -12.11
N GLN A 122 -12.67 18.30 -11.29
CA GLN A 122 -11.39 18.58 -10.62
C GLN A 122 -10.22 18.48 -11.60
N GLY A 123 -10.29 17.57 -12.58
CA GLY A 123 -9.25 17.44 -13.61
C GLY A 123 -9.14 18.66 -14.54
N VAL A 124 -10.26 19.32 -14.83
CA VAL A 124 -10.27 20.58 -15.61
C VAL A 124 -9.72 21.75 -14.79
N GLU A 125 -10.09 21.86 -13.51
CA GLU A 125 -9.57 22.89 -12.60
C GLU A 125 -8.05 22.72 -12.35
N LEU A 126 -7.55 21.48 -12.24
CA LEU A 126 -6.11 21.20 -12.11
C LEU A 126 -5.30 21.60 -13.34
N ARG A 127 -5.88 21.51 -14.53
CA ARG A 127 -5.24 22.00 -15.76
C ARG A 127 -5.20 23.52 -15.84
N SER A 128 -6.19 24.22 -15.28
CA SER A 128 -6.27 25.68 -15.32
C SER A 128 -5.58 26.37 -14.13
N ARG A 129 -5.53 25.73 -12.95
CA ARG A 129 -4.95 26.28 -11.72
C ARG A 129 -3.86 25.37 -11.16
N ARG A 130 -2.61 25.85 -11.19
CA ARG A 130 -1.41 25.13 -10.71
C ARG A 130 -1.29 24.97 -9.18
N HIS A 131 -2.19 25.55 -8.39
CA HIS A 131 -2.10 25.60 -6.92
C HIS A 131 -3.09 24.69 -6.18
N LEU A 132 -3.71 23.74 -6.88
CA LEU A 132 -4.69 22.85 -6.25
C LEU A 132 -4.00 21.80 -5.36
N ARG A 133 -4.46 21.76 -4.11
CA ARG A 133 -4.12 20.70 -3.16
C ARG A 133 -5.09 19.55 -3.35
N ARG A 134 -4.58 18.34 -3.56
CA ARG A 134 -5.37 17.11 -3.49
C ARG A 134 -5.28 16.55 -2.07
N GLN A 135 -6.41 16.42 -1.39
CA GLN A 135 -6.50 15.83 -0.05
C GLN A 135 -7.13 14.44 -0.15
N GLY A 136 -6.70 13.52 0.71
CA GLY A 136 -7.27 12.17 0.77
C GLY A 136 -8.68 12.20 1.38
N ARG A 137 -9.59 11.37 0.86
CA ARG A 137 -11.00 11.29 1.30
C ARG A 137 -11.15 11.05 2.82
N GLU A 138 -10.24 10.29 3.42
CA GLU A 138 -10.21 10.01 4.87
C GLU A 138 -9.96 11.28 5.72
N LEU A 139 -9.17 12.22 5.21
CA LEU A 139 -8.97 13.52 5.86
C LEU A 139 -10.16 14.44 5.69
N GLU A 140 -10.90 14.33 4.58
CA GLU A 140 -12.14 15.09 4.35
C GLU A 140 -13.24 14.66 5.34
N GLU A 141 -13.42 13.36 5.52
CA GLU A 141 -14.40 12.79 6.46
C GLU A 141 -14.08 13.17 7.91
N THR A 142 -12.81 13.06 8.32
CA THR A 142 -12.37 13.46 9.67
C THR A 142 -12.62 14.95 9.94
N HIS A 143 -12.45 15.80 8.92
CA HIS A 143 -12.71 17.23 9.05
C HIS A 143 -14.21 17.56 9.11
N GLN A 144 -15.04 16.89 8.30
CA GLN A 144 -16.50 17.05 8.38
C GLN A 144 -17.05 16.62 9.73
N HIS A 145 -16.56 15.51 10.29
CA HIS A 145 -16.98 15.06 11.62
C HIS A 145 -16.62 16.05 12.73
N ARG A 146 -15.50 16.79 12.64
CA ARG A 146 -15.14 17.83 13.62
C ARG A 146 -15.98 19.10 13.48
N LEU A 147 -16.37 19.49 12.27
CA LEU A 147 -17.23 20.66 12.03
C LEU A 147 -18.68 20.47 12.50
N HIS A 148 -19.15 19.22 12.58
CA HIS A 148 -20.48 18.90 13.11
C HIS A 148 -20.49 18.64 14.63
N ALA A 149 -19.32 18.59 15.28
CA ALA A 149 -19.16 18.35 16.71
C ALA A 149 -18.83 19.61 17.52
N ALA A 150 -18.78 20.78 16.88
CA ALA A 150 -18.59 22.11 17.49
C ALA A 150 -19.83 22.97 17.25
#